data_AF-A0A845ZMC2-F1
#
_entry.id   AF-A0A845ZMC2-F1
#
_cell.length_a   1.000
_cell.length_b   1.000
_cell.length_c   1.000
_cell.angle_alpha   90.00
_cell.angle_beta   90.00
_cell.angle_gamma   90.00
#
_symmetry.space_group_name_H-M   'P 1'
#
loop_
_entity.id
_entity.type
_entity.pdbx_description
1 polymer ?
#
loop_
_entity_poly.entity_id
_entity_poly.type
_entity_poly.pdbx_seq_one_letter_code
_entity_poly.pdbx_strand_id
1 'polypeptide(L)'
;MQNLDIQDQKNRANTQSLLKSDPILSASQTLPSTDAFVNRHIGLNPDAIEQMLNVLGISTIDSLIEQTIPAAIWLNQPLQLPPAQSEYASLAQLKEIASKNQVFRSFIGMGYYDCITPPVIQRNILENPGWYTAYTPYQAEIAQGRLEALLNFQTMIIDLTGLEIANASLLDEGTAAAEAMSMSYGLCKTKAKHFFVSQTCHPQTIAVVQTRARPLGIEVIVGDHRTFEFDEEIFGALLQYPA
;
A
#
# COMPACT_ATOMS: atom_id res chain seq x y z
N MET A 1 72.71 8.10 -40.51
CA MET A 1 71.44 8.80 -40.78
C MET A 1 70.25 7.86 -40.51
N GLN A 2 70.08 7.39 -39.26
CA GLN A 2 69.04 6.41 -38.93
C GLN A 2 68.36 6.63 -37.56
N ASN A 3 68.58 7.78 -36.92
CA ASN A 3 68.07 8.04 -35.56
C ASN A 3 67.10 9.23 -35.45
N LEU A 4 66.61 9.78 -36.56
CA LEU A 4 65.64 10.89 -36.55
C LEU A 4 64.17 10.47 -36.80
N ASP A 5 63.92 9.22 -37.20
CA ASP A 5 62.56 8.76 -37.59
C ASP A 5 61.79 8.04 -36.46
N ILE A 6 62.45 7.70 -35.35
CA ILE A 6 61.83 6.95 -34.23
C ILE A 6 61.24 7.90 -33.17
N GLN A 7 61.76 9.13 -33.06
CA GLN A 7 61.22 10.14 -32.13
C GLN A 7 59.94 10.80 -32.66
N ASP A 8 59.79 10.93 -33.98
CA ASP A 8 58.61 11.56 -34.59
C ASP A 8 57.38 10.64 -34.59
N GLN A 9 57.59 9.31 -34.70
CA GLN A 9 56.53 8.32 -34.54
C GLN A 9 56.05 8.16 -33.09
N LYS A 10 56.94 8.30 -32.10
CA LYS A 10 56.56 8.28 -30.68
C LYS A 10 55.76 9.53 -30.27
N ASN A 11 56.07 10.70 -30.83
CA ASN A 11 55.27 11.91 -30.58
C ASN A 11 53.89 11.86 -31.24
N ARG A 12 53.75 11.28 -32.44
CA ARG A 12 52.42 11.10 -33.08
C ARG A 12 51.52 10.11 -32.33
N ALA A 13 52.09 9.04 -31.76
CA ALA A 13 51.35 8.10 -30.91
C ALA A 13 50.91 8.73 -29.57
N ASN A 14 51.73 9.60 -28.97
CA ASN A 14 51.36 10.32 -27.74
C ASN A 14 50.30 11.41 -27.97
N THR A 15 50.25 12.01 -29.17
CA THR A 15 49.27 13.07 -29.46
C THR A 15 47.87 12.50 -29.77
N GLN A 16 47.76 11.25 -30.22
CA GLN A 16 46.46 10.56 -30.37
C GLN A 16 45.92 9.97 -29.06
N SER A 17 46.75 9.89 -28.00
CA SER A 17 46.32 9.45 -26.66
C SER A 17 45.63 10.55 -25.84
N LEU A 18 45.68 11.81 -26.27
CA LEU A 18 45.16 12.98 -25.56
C LEU A 18 43.80 13.48 -26.09
N LEU A 19 43.16 12.70 -26.97
CA LEU A 19 41.84 13.02 -27.56
C LEU A 19 40.83 11.88 -27.36
N LYS A 20 41.01 11.05 -26.33
CA LYS A 20 39.87 10.32 -25.76
C LYS A 20 39.10 11.33 -24.94
N SER A 21 38.13 11.98 -25.58
CA SER A 21 37.10 12.74 -24.92
C SER A 21 36.60 11.93 -23.73
N ASP A 22 36.85 12.42 -22.52
CA ASP A 22 36.09 12.00 -21.35
C ASP A 22 34.62 11.99 -21.76
N PRO A 23 33.85 10.92 -21.48
CA PRO A 23 32.43 10.96 -21.70
C PRO A 23 31.94 12.20 -20.98
N ILE A 24 31.41 13.16 -21.73
CA ILE A 24 30.86 14.40 -21.18
C ILE A 24 29.87 13.94 -20.12
N LEU A 25 30.29 14.02 -18.85
CA LEU A 25 29.41 13.85 -17.71
C LEU A 25 28.28 14.81 -18.01
N SER A 26 27.04 14.30 -18.06
CA SER A 26 25.91 15.17 -18.32
C SER A 26 25.98 16.33 -17.32
N ALA A 27 25.64 17.55 -17.71
CA ALA A 27 25.76 18.72 -16.81
C ALA A 27 25.05 18.53 -15.45
N SER A 28 24.15 17.54 -15.35
CA SER A 28 23.51 17.08 -14.12
C SER A 28 24.45 16.35 -13.14
N GLN A 29 25.58 15.80 -13.57
CA GLN A 29 26.56 15.11 -12.72
C GLN A 29 27.60 16.05 -12.13
N THR A 30 27.74 17.28 -12.67
CA THR A 30 28.68 18.29 -12.17
C THR A 30 28.12 19.19 -11.07
N LEU A 31 26.79 19.19 -10.88
CA LEU A 31 26.12 19.97 -9.85
C LEU A 31 25.44 19.00 -8.85
N PRO A 32 25.86 18.96 -7.58
CA PRO A 32 25.20 18.11 -6.60
C PRO A 32 23.76 18.61 -6.38
N SER A 33 22.77 17.72 -6.53
CA SER A 33 21.42 18.00 -6.06
C SER A 33 21.45 18.13 -4.55
N THR A 34 21.13 19.31 -4.03
CA THR A 34 21.07 19.57 -2.58
C THR A 34 19.78 19.07 -1.94
N ASP A 35 18.78 18.69 -2.75
CA ASP A 35 17.49 18.20 -2.31
C ASP A 35 17.39 16.68 -2.52
N ALA A 36 17.96 15.93 -1.58
CA ALA A 36 17.88 14.47 -1.55
C ALA A 36 16.86 14.05 -0.49
N PHE A 37 15.77 13.40 -0.91
CA PHE A 37 14.67 12.97 -0.03
C PHE A 37 15.14 12.13 1.17
N VAL A 38 16.19 11.32 1.00
CA VAL A 38 16.78 10.52 2.08
C VAL A 38 17.19 11.37 3.29
N ASN A 39 17.64 12.60 3.07
CA ASN A 39 18.04 13.54 4.13
C ASN A 39 16.84 14.17 4.86
N ARG A 40 15.63 14.07 4.30
CA ARG A 40 14.36 14.47 4.95
C ARG A 40 13.70 13.29 5.66
N HIS A 41 13.86 12.10 5.10
CA HIS A 41 13.26 10.87 5.61
C HIS A 41 14.02 10.29 6.81
N ILE A 42 15.35 10.27 6.76
CA ILE A 42 16.19 9.80 7.87
C ILE A 42 16.41 10.96 8.84
N GLY A 43 15.92 10.81 10.08
CA GLY A 43 16.04 11.85 11.10
C GLY A 43 17.43 11.98 11.75
N LEU A 44 18.31 10.99 11.58
CA LEU A 44 19.65 10.98 12.16
C LEU A 44 20.65 11.73 11.28
N ASN A 45 21.46 12.58 11.90
CA ASN A 45 22.62 13.20 11.26
C ASN A 45 23.91 12.37 11.54
N PRO A 46 25.02 12.65 10.85
CA PRO A 46 26.28 11.91 11.03
C PRO A 46 26.79 11.89 12.48
N ASP A 47 26.71 13.02 13.18
CA ASP A 47 27.19 13.12 14.57
C ASP A 47 26.36 12.23 15.52
N ALA A 48 25.04 12.18 15.35
CA ALA A 48 24.16 11.31 16.13
C ALA A 48 24.42 9.83 15.84
N ILE A 49 24.70 9.48 14.57
CA ILE A 49 25.09 8.11 14.18
C ILE A 49 26.37 7.71 14.92
N GLU A 50 27.40 8.56 14.93
CA GLU A 50 28.66 8.29 15.64
C GLU A 50 28.44 8.14 17.15
N GLN A 51 27.65 9.01 17.77
CA GLN A 51 27.30 8.90 19.19
C GLN A 51 26.58 7.58 19.51
N MET A 52 25.62 7.16 18.68
CA MET A 52 24.90 5.90 18.86
C MET A 52 25.82 4.68 18.69
N LEU A 53 26.69 4.70 17.68
CA LEU A 53 27.68 3.65 17.45
C LEU A 53 28.66 3.51 18.63
N ASN A 54 29.11 4.63 19.18
CA ASN A 54 29.97 4.65 20.37
C ASN A 54 29.30 4.03 21.60
N VAL A 55 28.00 4.27 21.83
CA VAL A 55 27.25 3.62 22.91
C VAL A 55 27.18 2.11 22.72
N LEU A 56 27.05 1.65 21.48
CA LEU A 56 27.01 0.23 21.14
C LEU A 56 28.41 -0.43 21.14
N GLY A 57 29.49 0.35 21.18
CA GLY A 57 30.86 -0.15 21.05
C GLY A 57 31.18 -0.67 19.65
N ILE A 58 30.50 -0.17 18.61
CA ILE A 58 30.65 -0.59 17.21
C ILE A 58 31.26 0.57 16.40
N SER A 59 32.13 0.27 15.44
CA SER A 59 32.86 1.30 14.69
C SER A 59 32.09 1.90 13.50
N THR A 60 31.24 1.11 12.82
CA THR A 60 30.52 1.54 11.61
C THR A 60 29.12 0.93 11.54
N ILE A 61 28.25 1.55 10.73
CA ILE A 61 26.95 0.97 10.37
C ILE A 61 27.12 -0.39 9.70
N ASP A 62 28.10 -0.54 8.79
CA ASP A 62 28.35 -1.81 8.11
C ASP A 62 28.67 -2.93 9.11
N SER A 63 29.51 -2.65 10.11
CA SER A 63 29.84 -3.61 11.17
C SER A 63 28.62 -3.99 12.02
N LEU A 64 27.75 -3.02 12.33
CA LEU A 64 26.48 -3.29 13.03
C LEU A 64 25.59 -4.22 12.19
N ILE A 65 25.47 -3.95 10.90
CA ILE A 65 24.63 -4.74 9.99
C ILE A 65 25.18 -6.17 9.84
N GLU A 66 26.50 -6.33 9.63
CA GLU A 66 27.17 -7.63 9.51
C GLU A 66 27.01 -8.50 10.76
N GLN A 67 27.04 -7.89 11.95
CA GLN A 67 26.83 -8.61 13.22
C GLN A 67 25.36 -8.95 13.48
N THR A 68 24.42 -8.23 12.85
CA THR A 68 22.97 -8.39 13.08
C THR A 68 22.33 -9.39 12.11
N ILE A 69 22.70 -9.34 10.83
CA ILE A 69 22.06 -10.13 9.78
C ILE A 69 22.91 -11.36 9.46
N PRO A 70 22.39 -12.59 9.62
CA PRO A 70 23.13 -13.79 9.27
C PRO A 70 23.56 -13.79 7.80
N ALA A 71 24.85 -14.03 7.55
CA ALA A 71 25.43 -14.03 6.20
C ALA A 71 24.72 -14.99 5.23
N ALA A 72 24.11 -16.07 5.73
CA ALA A 72 23.39 -17.06 4.92
C ALA A 72 22.16 -16.50 4.20
N ILE A 73 21.58 -15.40 4.68
CA ILE A 73 20.40 -14.75 4.09
C ILE A 73 20.70 -13.35 3.54
N TRP A 74 21.98 -12.96 3.52
CA TRP A 74 22.41 -11.64 3.06
C TRP A 74 22.34 -11.51 1.54
N LEU A 75 21.78 -10.40 1.06
CA LEU A 75 21.76 -10.08 -0.36
C LEU A 75 23.10 -9.47 -0.78
N ASN A 76 23.94 -10.27 -1.45
CA ASN A 76 25.30 -9.88 -1.88
C ASN A 76 25.35 -8.92 -3.09
N GLN A 77 24.26 -8.20 -3.38
CA GLN A 77 24.19 -7.27 -4.50
C GLN A 77 23.25 -6.10 -4.19
N PRO A 78 23.50 -4.91 -4.74
CA PRO A 78 22.56 -3.81 -4.63
C PRO A 78 21.20 -4.17 -5.24
N LEU A 79 20.14 -3.55 -4.71
CA LEU A 79 18.82 -3.67 -5.32
C LEU A 79 18.84 -3.08 -6.74
N GLN A 80 18.30 -3.82 -7.71
CA GLN A 80 18.17 -3.36 -9.08
C GLN A 80 16.95 -2.43 -9.21
N LEU A 81 17.11 -1.18 -8.76
CA LEU A 81 16.09 -0.14 -8.80
C LEU A 81 16.54 1.05 -9.65
N PRO A 82 15.61 1.85 -10.20
CA PRO A 82 15.95 3.13 -10.81
C PRO A 82 16.72 4.03 -9.84
N PRO A 83 17.58 4.92 -10.34
CA PRO A 83 18.27 5.88 -9.49
C PRO A 83 17.26 6.75 -8.73
N ALA A 84 17.63 7.17 -7.52
CA ALA A 84 16.82 8.05 -6.71
C ALA A 84 16.53 9.37 -7.44
N GLN A 85 15.31 9.86 -7.28
CA GLN A 85 14.85 11.14 -7.82
C GLN A 85 14.60 12.13 -6.68
N SER A 86 14.64 13.43 -6.99
CA SER A 86 14.15 14.44 -6.05
C SER A 86 12.63 14.32 -5.87
N GLU A 87 12.09 14.96 -4.83
CA GLU A 87 10.64 15.01 -4.59
C GLU A 87 9.91 15.61 -5.80
N TYR A 88 10.43 16.72 -6.34
CA TYR A 88 9.87 17.38 -7.52
C TYR A 88 9.86 16.48 -8.76
N ALA A 89 10.98 15.83 -9.08
CA ALA A 89 11.08 14.96 -10.24
C ALA A 89 10.16 13.74 -10.11
N SER A 90 10.07 13.14 -8.92
CA SER A 90 9.20 12.00 -8.63
C SER A 90 7.71 12.38 -8.81
N LEU A 91 7.30 13.55 -8.31
CA LEU A 91 5.92 14.04 -8.49
C LEU A 91 5.61 14.34 -9.97
N ALA A 92 6.55 14.93 -10.71
CA ALA A 92 6.39 15.20 -12.13
C ALA A 92 6.22 13.90 -12.94
N GLN A 93 7.06 12.90 -12.67
CA GLN A 93 6.97 11.59 -13.31
C GLN A 93 5.64 10.90 -12.98
N LEU A 94 5.22 10.90 -11.72
CA LEU A 94 3.95 10.29 -11.32
C LEU A 94 2.77 11.04 -11.94
N LYS A 95 2.86 12.36 -12.11
CA LYS A 95 1.83 13.15 -12.78
C LYS A 95 1.70 12.80 -14.27
N GLU A 96 2.81 12.49 -14.94
CA GLU A 96 2.81 12.00 -16.32
C GLU A 96 2.17 10.61 -16.43
N ILE A 97 2.39 9.72 -15.46
CA ILE A 97 1.70 8.44 -15.42
C ILE A 97 0.20 8.66 -15.18
N ALA A 98 -0.15 9.48 -14.20
CA ALA A 98 -1.53 9.77 -13.83
C ALA A 98 -2.33 10.46 -14.96
N SER A 99 -1.68 11.26 -15.83
CA SER A 99 -2.35 11.92 -16.96
C SER A 99 -2.80 10.96 -18.06
N LYS A 100 -2.32 9.70 -18.04
CA LYS A 100 -2.78 8.63 -18.93
C LYS A 100 -4.13 8.05 -18.50
N ASN A 101 -4.54 8.25 -17.24
CA ASN A 101 -5.86 7.86 -16.77
C ASN A 101 -6.94 8.79 -17.35
N GLN A 102 -8.10 8.22 -17.66
CA GLN A 102 -9.25 8.96 -18.15
C GLN A 102 -10.32 9.02 -17.06
N VAL A 103 -10.72 10.22 -16.67
CA VAL A 103 -11.77 10.43 -15.66
C VAL A 103 -13.12 10.49 -16.37
N PHE A 104 -13.87 9.39 -16.31
CA PHE A 104 -15.22 9.30 -16.88
C PHE A 104 -16.29 9.59 -15.83
N ARG A 105 -17.49 9.94 -16.31
CA ARG A 105 -18.72 9.81 -15.51
C ARG A 105 -19.13 8.34 -15.54
N SER A 106 -18.72 7.59 -14.53
CA SER A 106 -18.94 6.14 -14.46
C SER A 106 -20.25 5.84 -13.74
N PHE A 107 -21.26 5.36 -14.47
CA PHE A 107 -22.53 4.88 -13.93
C PHE A 107 -22.60 3.34 -13.89
N ILE A 108 -21.46 2.69 -13.67
CA ILE A 108 -21.33 1.23 -13.60
C ILE A 108 -22.03 0.70 -12.34
N GLY A 109 -21.95 1.45 -11.23
CA GLY A 109 -22.50 1.03 -9.93
C GLY A 109 -21.66 -0.08 -9.33
N MET A 110 -22.29 -1.23 -9.05
CA MET A 110 -21.62 -2.43 -8.51
C MET A 110 -20.87 -2.18 -7.19
N GLY A 111 -21.44 -1.35 -6.31
CA GLY A 111 -20.87 -1.05 -4.98
C GLY A 111 -19.96 0.17 -4.94
N TYR A 112 -19.65 0.78 -6.10
CA TYR A 112 -18.86 2.01 -6.17
C TYR A 112 -19.65 3.10 -6.88
N TYR A 113 -19.89 4.20 -6.16
CA TYR A 113 -20.69 5.33 -6.63
C TYR A 113 -19.91 6.62 -6.37
N ASP A 114 -19.86 7.48 -7.38
CA ASP A 114 -19.19 8.79 -7.23
C ASP A 114 -19.90 9.64 -6.17
N CYS A 115 -19.14 10.43 -5.43
CA CYS A 115 -19.67 11.29 -4.36
C CYS A 115 -18.87 12.58 -4.22
N ILE A 116 -19.55 13.64 -3.78
CA ILE A 116 -18.89 14.90 -3.48
C ILE A 116 -18.30 14.78 -2.07
N THR A 117 -16.98 14.56 -1.98
CA THR A 117 -16.27 14.71 -0.70
C THR A 117 -16.28 16.19 -0.31
N PRO A 118 -16.88 16.58 0.83
CA PRO A 118 -16.91 17.98 1.23
C PRO A 118 -15.49 18.55 1.33
N PRO A 119 -15.18 19.70 0.70
CA PRO A 119 -13.81 20.24 0.67
C PRO A 119 -13.21 20.47 2.06
N VAL A 120 -14.05 20.77 3.06
CA VAL A 120 -13.62 20.92 4.46
C VAL A 120 -13.11 19.61 5.05
N ILE A 121 -13.70 18.46 4.68
CA ILE A 121 -13.28 17.12 5.12
C ILE A 121 -11.99 16.74 4.40
N GLN A 122 -11.94 16.90 3.07
CA GLN A 122 -10.74 16.61 2.29
C GLN A 122 -9.52 17.38 2.85
N ARG A 123 -9.66 18.69 3.01
CA ARG A 123 -8.54 19.55 3.42
C ARG A 123 -8.08 19.32 4.85
N ASN A 124 -9.01 19.16 5.79
CA ASN A 124 -8.69 19.19 7.23
C ASN A 124 -8.57 17.80 7.87
N ILE A 125 -8.96 16.74 7.16
CA ILE A 125 -8.84 15.34 7.62
C ILE A 125 -7.93 14.56 6.67
N LEU A 126 -8.33 14.34 5.41
CA LEU A 126 -7.61 13.48 4.48
C LEU A 126 -6.20 14.01 4.13
N GLU A 127 -6.07 15.33 3.94
CA GLU A 127 -4.80 15.99 3.62
C GLU A 127 -4.04 16.48 4.86
N ASN A 128 -4.49 16.14 6.07
CA ASN A 128 -3.91 16.63 7.33
C ASN A 128 -3.16 15.52 8.11
N PRO A 129 -1.83 15.62 8.26
CA PRO A 129 -1.04 14.60 8.98
C PRO A 129 -1.46 14.43 10.45
N GLY A 130 -2.08 15.43 11.08
CA GLY A 130 -2.63 15.28 12.43
C GLY A 130 -3.70 14.20 12.55
N TRP A 131 -4.34 13.81 11.44
CA TRP A 131 -5.36 12.76 11.41
C TRP A 131 -4.84 11.41 10.92
N TYR A 132 -3.91 11.37 9.96
CA TYR A 132 -3.48 10.12 9.32
C TYR A 132 -2.14 9.55 9.79
N THR A 133 -1.37 10.27 10.60
CA THR A 133 -0.04 9.78 11.06
C THR A 133 -0.10 8.95 12.34
N ALA A 134 -1.13 9.15 13.18
CA ALA A 134 -1.34 8.33 14.36
C ALA A 134 -1.82 6.92 13.98
N TYR A 135 -1.48 5.93 14.80
CA TYR A 135 -1.92 4.54 14.59
C TYR A 135 -3.13 4.19 15.46
N THR A 136 -3.43 2.89 15.56
CA THR A 136 -4.49 2.32 16.39
C THR A 136 -4.53 2.98 17.78
N PRO A 137 -5.72 3.34 18.28
CA PRO A 137 -5.89 4.03 19.57
C PRO A 137 -5.67 3.12 20.79
N TYR A 138 -4.49 2.51 20.92
CA TYR A 138 -4.12 1.69 22.08
C TYR A 138 -4.03 2.49 23.38
N GLN A 139 -3.69 3.78 23.28
CA GLN A 139 -3.65 4.72 24.40
C GLN A 139 -4.84 5.68 24.26
N ALA A 140 -5.94 5.36 24.93
CA ALA A 140 -7.23 6.00 24.70
C ALA A 140 -7.22 7.49 25.10
N GLU A 141 -6.52 7.85 26.16
CA GLU A 141 -6.44 9.19 26.76
C GLU A 141 -5.89 10.23 25.78
N ILE A 142 -4.98 9.81 24.90
CA ILE A 142 -4.37 10.66 23.86
C ILE A 142 -4.96 10.40 22.47
N ALA A 143 -6.11 9.72 22.41
CA ALA A 143 -6.76 9.30 21.18
C ALA A 143 -8.25 9.66 21.11
N GLN A 144 -8.77 10.39 22.10
CA GLN A 144 -10.21 10.68 22.23
C GLN A 144 -10.81 11.30 20.95
N GLY A 145 -10.10 12.19 20.26
CA GLY A 145 -10.63 12.81 19.03
C GLY A 145 -11.00 11.81 17.92
N ARG A 146 -10.15 10.81 17.64
CA ARG A 146 -10.49 9.77 16.64
C ARG A 146 -11.42 8.70 17.18
N LEU A 147 -11.35 8.39 18.47
CA LEU A 147 -12.28 7.46 19.11
C LEU A 147 -13.72 7.99 19.07
N GLU A 148 -13.91 9.29 19.30
CA GLU A 148 -15.22 9.94 19.16
C GLU A 148 -15.72 9.90 17.71
N ALA A 149 -14.84 10.18 16.72
CA ALA A 149 -15.21 10.05 15.31
C ALA A 149 -15.61 8.62 14.92
N LEU A 150 -14.93 7.60 15.47
CA LEU A 150 -15.30 6.19 15.27
C LEU A 150 -16.62 5.83 15.97
N LEU A 151 -16.88 6.39 17.15
CA LEU A 151 -18.17 6.24 17.82
C LEU A 151 -19.29 6.86 16.98
N ASN A 152 -19.06 8.04 16.40
CA ASN A 152 -20.01 8.66 15.47
C ASN A 152 -20.26 7.79 14.24
N PHE A 153 -19.23 7.13 13.70
CA PHE A 153 -19.38 6.14 12.63
C PHE A 153 -20.27 4.96 13.09
N GLN A 154 -20.01 4.40 14.26
CA GLN A 154 -20.82 3.30 14.80
C GLN A 154 -22.29 3.71 14.98
N THR A 155 -22.54 4.86 15.58
CA THR A 155 -23.89 5.41 15.77
C THR A 155 -24.59 5.64 14.43
N MET A 156 -23.90 6.22 13.44
CA MET A 156 -24.44 6.41 12.10
C MET A 156 -24.85 5.08 11.44
N ILE A 157 -24.03 4.04 11.56
CA ILE A 157 -24.36 2.72 11.01
C ILE A 157 -25.54 2.09 11.77
N ILE A 158 -25.58 2.19 13.09
CA ILE A 158 -26.69 1.72 13.93
C ILE A 158 -28.01 2.39 13.51
N ASP A 159 -28.02 3.73 13.41
CA ASP A 159 -29.21 4.49 13.05
C ASP A 159 -29.73 4.16 11.64
N LEU A 160 -28.82 3.97 10.68
CA LEU A 160 -29.18 3.65 9.28
C LEU A 160 -29.64 2.21 9.09
N THR A 161 -29.05 1.26 9.81
CA THR A 161 -29.37 -0.18 9.67
C THR A 161 -30.49 -0.64 10.60
N GLY A 162 -30.74 0.10 11.68
CA GLY A 162 -31.67 -0.29 12.73
C GLY A 162 -31.20 -1.47 13.59
N LEU A 163 -29.92 -1.87 13.50
CA LEU A 163 -29.31 -2.94 14.30
C LEU A 163 -28.73 -2.39 15.61
N GLU A 164 -28.59 -3.25 16.61
CA GLU A 164 -28.22 -2.84 17.98
C GLU A 164 -26.76 -2.40 18.14
N ILE A 165 -25.84 -2.97 17.34
CA ILE A 165 -24.40 -2.73 17.46
C ILE A 165 -23.74 -2.67 16.08
N ALA A 166 -22.69 -1.85 15.97
CA ALA A 166 -21.80 -1.78 14.82
C ALA A 166 -20.33 -1.74 15.29
N ASN A 167 -19.42 -2.26 14.47
CA ASN A 167 -17.99 -2.16 14.74
C ASN A 167 -17.39 -0.86 14.16
N ALA A 168 -16.09 -0.66 14.35
CA ALA A 168 -15.35 0.51 13.87
C ALA A 168 -14.76 0.32 12.47
N SER A 169 -15.52 -0.30 11.54
CA SER A 169 -15.18 -0.67 10.15
C SER A 169 -14.59 -2.07 9.91
N LEU A 170 -14.66 -2.50 8.65
CA LEU A 170 -13.99 -3.66 8.04
C LEU A 170 -13.29 -3.21 6.75
N LEU A 171 -12.62 -4.12 6.05
CA LEU A 171 -11.79 -3.80 4.88
C LEU A 171 -12.60 -3.35 3.66
N ASP A 172 -13.61 -4.12 3.27
CA ASP A 172 -14.50 -3.84 2.13
C ASP A 172 -15.84 -4.60 2.27
N GLU A 173 -16.79 -4.36 1.35
CA GLU A 173 -18.12 -4.98 1.35
C GLU A 173 -18.06 -6.52 1.23
N GLY A 174 -17.24 -7.04 0.32
CA GLY A 174 -17.15 -8.48 0.06
C GLY A 174 -16.59 -9.26 1.25
N THR A 175 -15.55 -8.71 1.88
CA THR A 175 -14.97 -9.28 3.09
C THR A 175 -15.90 -9.14 4.29
N ALA A 176 -16.63 -8.02 4.43
CA ALA A 176 -17.66 -7.87 5.45
C ALA A 176 -18.77 -8.93 5.32
N ALA A 177 -19.23 -9.20 4.09
CA ALA A 177 -20.20 -10.25 3.82
C ALA A 177 -19.66 -11.66 4.17
N ALA A 178 -18.37 -11.92 3.93
CA ALA A 178 -17.74 -13.18 4.32
C ALA A 178 -17.54 -13.31 5.84
N GLU A 179 -17.28 -12.21 6.56
CA GLU A 179 -17.27 -12.19 8.02
C GLU A 179 -18.69 -12.43 8.57
N ALA A 180 -19.73 -11.89 7.92
CA ALA A 180 -21.13 -12.18 8.27
C ALA A 180 -21.46 -13.68 8.08
N MET A 181 -21.04 -14.29 6.96
CA MET A 181 -21.14 -15.74 6.77
C MET A 181 -20.42 -16.51 7.88
N SER A 182 -19.20 -16.10 8.24
CA SER A 182 -18.41 -16.77 9.29
C SER A 182 -19.07 -16.63 10.67
N MET A 183 -19.65 -15.48 10.98
CA MET A 183 -20.44 -15.25 12.18
C MET A 183 -21.70 -16.13 12.22
N SER A 184 -22.46 -16.20 11.12
CA SER A 184 -23.62 -17.10 11.00
C SER A 184 -23.23 -18.57 11.19
N TYR A 185 -22.10 -19.00 10.60
CA TYR A 185 -21.59 -20.35 10.76
C TYR A 185 -21.21 -20.66 12.22
N GLY A 186 -20.52 -19.73 12.88
CA GLY A 186 -20.11 -19.89 14.29
C GLY A 186 -21.28 -19.91 15.29
N LEU A 187 -22.40 -19.28 14.96
CA LEU A 187 -23.62 -19.26 15.78
C LEU A 187 -24.62 -20.39 15.40
N CYS A 188 -24.36 -21.12 14.31
CA CYS A 188 -25.24 -22.18 13.84
C CYS A 188 -25.34 -23.30 14.89
N LYS A 189 -26.57 -23.72 15.22
CA LYS A 189 -26.85 -24.79 16.17
C LYS A 189 -27.06 -26.15 15.51
N THR A 190 -27.09 -26.19 14.18
CA THR A 190 -27.32 -27.40 13.40
C THR A 190 -26.04 -27.84 12.70
N LYS A 191 -26.12 -28.87 11.85
CA LYS A 191 -24.97 -29.37 11.08
C LYS A 191 -24.95 -28.83 9.64
N ALA A 192 -25.77 -27.82 9.35
CA ALA A 192 -25.85 -27.18 8.05
C ALA A 192 -24.47 -26.70 7.58
N LYS A 193 -24.14 -27.01 6.33
CA LYS A 193 -22.90 -26.57 5.66
C LYS A 193 -23.15 -25.67 4.46
N HIS A 194 -24.41 -25.41 4.14
CA HIS A 194 -24.79 -24.59 3.01
C HIS A 194 -25.03 -23.14 3.45
N PHE A 195 -24.54 -22.19 2.66
CA PHE A 195 -24.80 -20.77 2.81
C PHE A 195 -25.41 -20.24 1.52
N PHE A 196 -26.59 -19.63 1.61
CA PHE A 196 -27.25 -19.08 0.44
C PHE A 196 -26.73 -17.66 0.14
N VAL A 197 -26.50 -17.35 -1.13
CA VAL A 197 -26.17 -16.01 -1.61
C VAL A 197 -27.08 -15.66 -2.78
N SER A 198 -27.79 -14.54 -2.69
CA SER A 198 -28.58 -14.05 -3.82
C SER A 198 -27.69 -13.78 -5.03
N GLN A 199 -28.11 -14.24 -6.21
CA GLN A 199 -27.45 -13.94 -7.48
C GLN A 199 -27.47 -12.45 -7.84
N THR A 200 -28.29 -11.64 -7.16
CA THR A 200 -28.35 -10.18 -7.33
C THR A 200 -27.29 -9.43 -6.51
N CYS A 201 -26.57 -10.11 -5.62
CA CYS A 201 -25.40 -9.52 -4.97
C CYS A 201 -24.34 -9.12 -5.98
N HIS A 202 -23.49 -8.17 -5.59
CA HIS A 202 -22.38 -7.76 -6.44
C HIS A 202 -21.47 -8.96 -6.76
N PRO A 203 -21.03 -9.15 -8.01
CA PRO A 203 -20.31 -10.35 -8.42
C PRO A 203 -18.98 -10.51 -7.67
N GLN A 204 -18.30 -9.41 -7.32
CA GLN A 204 -17.11 -9.45 -6.48
C GLN A 204 -17.41 -9.92 -5.05
N THR A 205 -18.57 -9.55 -4.48
CA THR A 205 -19.01 -10.02 -3.16
C THR A 205 -19.24 -11.53 -3.18
N ILE A 206 -19.95 -12.04 -4.19
CA ILE A 206 -20.17 -13.48 -4.39
C ILE A 206 -18.83 -14.22 -4.48
N ALA A 207 -17.89 -13.71 -5.28
CA ALA A 207 -16.57 -14.32 -5.47
C ALA A 207 -15.75 -14.36 -4.17
N VAL A 208 -15.78 -13.30 -3.36
CA VAL A 208 -15.08 -13.24 -2.07
C VAL A 208 -15.70 -14.24 -1.08
N VAL A 209 -17.02 -14.29 -0.97
CA VAL A 209 -17.74 -15.24 -0.10
C VAL A 209 -17.42 -16.69 -0.49
N GLN A 210 -17.51 -17.04 -1.78
CA GLN A 210 -17.13 -18.37 -2.27
C GLN A 210 -15.66 -18.72 -1.97
N THR A 211 -14.75 -17.75 -2.13
CA THR A 211 -13.33 -17.95 -1.85
C THR A 211 -13.07 -18.21 -0.37
N ARG A 212 -13.76 -17.49 0.52
CA ARG A 212 -13.66 -17.65 1.97
C ARG A 212 -14.33 -18.94 2.48
N ALA A 213 -15.40 -19.39 1.82
CA ALA A 213 -16.10 -20.64 2.14
C ALA A 213 -15.28 -21.89 1.82
N ARG A 214 -14.55 -21.89 0.69
CA ARG A 214 -13.80 -23.05 0.18
C ARG A 214 -12.87 -23.73 1.19
N PRO A 215 -11.95 -23.03 1.89
CA PRO A 215 -11.04 -23.70 2.84
C PRO A 215 -11.76 -24.25 4.09
N LEU A 216 -13.00 -23.82 4.35
CA LEU A 216 -13.80 -24.26 5.49
C LEU A 216 -14.73 -25.44 5.14
N GLY A 217 -14.80 -25.82 3.85
CA GLY A 217 -15.73 -26.85 3.37
C GLY A 217 -17.20 -26.43 3.50
N ILE A 218 -17.47 -25.12 3.41
CA ILE A 218 -18.81 -24.54 3.32
C ILE A 218 -19.23 -24.54 1.85
N GLU A 219 -20.43 -25.00 1.55
CA GLU A 219 -21.02 -24.93 0.22
C GLU A 219 -21.82 -23.64 0.05
N VAL A 220 -21.49 -22.85 -0.97
CA VAL A 220 -22.19 -21.59 -1.26
C VAL A 220 -23.17 -21.82 -2.41
N ILE A 221 -24.45 -21.69 -2.13
CA ILE A 221 -25.52 -21.82 -3.13
C ILE A 221 -25.84 -20.42 -3.65
N VAL A 222 -25.60 -20.18 -4.93
CA VAL A 222 -25.92 -18.92 -5.58
C VAL A 222 -27.18 -19.08 -6.42
N GLY A 223 -28.22 -18.27 -6.19
CA GLY A 223 -29.48 -18.38 -6.92
C GLY A 223 -30.43 -17.20 -6.74
N ASP A 224 -31.60 -17.26 -7.39
CA ASP A 224 -32.66 -16.26 -7.23
C ASP A 224 -33.32 -16.41 -5.85
N HIS A 225 -33.21 -15.38 -5.02
CA HIS A 225 -33.77 -15.38 -3.66
C HIS A 225 -35.31 -15.45 -3.62
N ARG A 226 -35.99 -15.22 -4.75
CA ARG A 226 -37.46 -15.29 -4.84
C ARG A 226 -37.98 -16.71 -5.09
N THR A 227 -37.12 -17.59 -5.60
CA THR A 227 -37.46 -18.97 -5.94
C THR A 227 -36.57 -19.98 -5.22
N PHE A 228 -35.81 -19.54 -4.22
CA PHE A 228 -34.97 -20.42 -3.43
C PHE A 228 -35.86 -21.28 -2.54
N GLU A 229 -35.86 -22.59 -2.81
CA GLU A 229 -36.54 -23.58 -1.98
C GLU A 229 -35.59 -24.06 -0.88
N PHE A 230 -36.10 -24.17 0.34
CA PHE A 230 -35.32 -24.56 1.54
C PHE A 230 -35.15 -26.09 1.66
N ASP A 231 -34.93 -26.76 0.53
CA ASP A 231 -34.74 -28.21 0.46
C ASP A 231 -33.41 -28.64 1.09
N GLU A 232 -32.39 -27.79 0.99
CA GLU A 232 -31.10 -27.96 1.66
C GLU A 232 -31.03 -27.14 2.95
N GLU A 233 -30.49 -27.74 4.01
CA GLU A 233 -30.31 -27.05 5.28
C GLU A 233 -29.19 -26.00 5.17
N ILE A 234 -29.57 -24.72 5.29
CA ILE A 234 -28.65 -23.58 5.28
C ILE A 234 -28.42 -23.03 6.70
N PHE A 235 -27.24 -22.49 6.97
CA PHE A 235 -26.94 -21.82 8.25
C PHE A 235 -27.07 -20.28 8.17
N GLY A 236 -27.25 -19.73 6.98
CA GLY A 236 -27.40 -18.30 6.76
C GLY A 236 -27.66 -17.97 5.30
N ALA A 237 -28.07 -16.72 5.06
CA ALA A 237 -28.35 -16.19 3.74
C ALA A 237 -27.78 -14.77 3.60
N LEU A 238 -27.24 -14.44 2.43
CA LEU A 238 -26.81 -13.11 2.05
C LEU A 238 -27.71 -12.55 0.95
N LEU A 239 -28.33 -11.40 1.22
CA LEU A 239 -29.18 -10.67 0.29
C LEU A 239 -28.60 -9.28 0.06
N GLN A 240 -28.60 -8.81 -1.19
CA GLN A 240 -28.30 -7.42 -1.50
C GLN A 240 -29.55 -6.57 -1.27
N TYR A 241 -29.37 -5.35 -0.76
CA TYR A 241 -30.43 -4.36 -0.75
C TYR A 241 -29.85 -2.97 -1.05
N PRO A 242 -30.28 -2.29 -2.12
CA PRO A 242 -31.24 -2.73 -3.15
C PRO A 242 -30.78 -3.97 -3.94
N ALA A 243 -31.74 -4.77 -4.42
CA ALA A 243 -31.53 -5.96 -5.25
C ALA A 243 -32.01 -5.76 -6.69
#